data_AF-A0A816BXX9-F1
#
_entry.id   AF-A0A816BXX9-F1
#
_cell.length_a   1.000
_cell.length_b   1.000
_cell.length_c   1.000
_cell.angle_alpha   90.00
_cell.angle_beta   90.00
_cell.angle_gamma   90.00
#
_symmetry.space_group_name_H-M   'P 1'
#
loop_
_entity.id
_entity.type
_entity.pdbx_description
1 polymer ?
#
loop_
_entity_poly.entity_id
_entity_poly.type
_entity_poly.pdbx_seq_one_letter_code
_entity_poly.pdbx_strand_id
1 'polypeptide(L)'
;MFVLENENEDPFQGEFQFRGQLTDVTNKWAIDGTVFEHPLTKELYSIWSGWEGDVDVMQILYIAHMSNPYTIDSKRVEIARPTFAWETNHSPHVNEGPEVIIYNQTINLVFSASGSWTNDYCMGLITAHIEANLMDPASWKKRSEPLLKSENGLFGPGHGSLTSDNWLVFHTAAYNGSGWTRQIRLQLFSWNKEDGTPIFTELSDPNKPITLPQNEPQRHRYQLDVPVHHATFNVEAHMTGFHTIVIQVRSKERTQTTNYLIIINNSTTYTMDVLYSDNWSSIFISVQLQSGQNTIDLTNIGATPGEIYSLDLVSTSNNRSHTTGLSILLFCLSFLIHFQ
;
A
#
# COMPACT_ATOMS: atom_id res chain seq x y z
N MET A 1 -1.09 8.91 -18.56
CA MET A 1 -0.20 8.05 -17.73
C MET A 1 1.14 7.89 -18.44
N PHE A 2 2.20 7.44 -17.76
CA PHE A 2 3.54 7.32 -18.35
C PHE A 2 4.16 5.97 -17.97
N VAL A 3 5.07 5.45 -18.81
CA VAL A 3 5.72 4.16 -18.58
C VAL A 3 7.24 4.30 -18.58
N LEU A 4 7.86 3.68 -17.58
CA LEU A 4 9.28 3.41 -17.49
C LEU A 4 9.48 1.89 -17.59
N GLU A 5 10.44 1.44 -18.39
CA GLU A 5 10.76 0.02 -18.56
C GLU A 5 12.19 -0.27 -18.11
N ASN A 6 12.38 -1.35 -17.36
CA ASN A 6 13.68 -1.90 -17.04
C ASN A 6 13.73 -3.36 -17.52
N GLU A 7 14.64 -3.66 -18.43
CA GLU A 7 14.80 -5.00 -19.03
C GLU A 7 15.64 -5.93 -18.14
N ASN A 8 16.19 -5.45 -17.03
CA ASN A 8 16.94 -6.28 -16.09
C ASN A 8 16.00 -7.17 -15.28
N GLU A 9 16.39 -8.44 -15.07
CA GLU A 9 15.66 -9.38 -14.21
C GLU A 9 15.56 -8.87 -12.76
N ASP A 10 16.62 -8.22 -12.26
CA ASP A 10 16.59 -7.51 -10.98
C ASP A 10 16.21 -6.05 -11.22
N PRO A 11 15.00 -5.60 -10.82
CA PRO A 11 14.55 -4.23 -11.09
C PRO A 11 15.35 -3.15 -10.33
N PHE A 12 16.19 -3.55 -9.36
CA PHE A 12 17.15 -2.66 -8.68
C PHE A 12 18.48 -2.54 -9.42
N GLN A 13 18.70 -3.33 -10.47
CA GLN A 13 19.83 -3.23 -11.37
C GLN A 13 19.39 -2.67 -12.73
N GLY A 14 20.34 -2.19 -13.53
CA GLY A 14 20.05 -1.63 -14.85
C GLY A 14 19.50 -0.19 -14.81
N GLU A 15 18.91 0.24 -15.92
CA GLU A 15 18.41 1.60 -16.11
C GLU A 15 16.98 1.58 -16.63
N PHE A 16 16.13 2.44 -16.06
CA PHE A 16 14.76 2.61 -16.52
C PHE A 16 14.70 3.50 -17.77
N GLN A 17 14.24 2.92 -18.88
CA GLN A 17 14.01 3.61 -20.14
C GLN A 17 12.61 4.23 -20.16
N PHE A 18 12.52 5.51 -20.52
CA PHE A 18 11.24 6.18 -20.69
C PHE A 18 10.58 5.80 -22.01
N ARG A 19 9.43 5.10 -21.93
CA ARG A 19 8.64 4.68 -23.11
C ARG A 19 7.62 5.72 -23.56
N GLY A 20 7.49 6.82 -22.83
CA GLY A 20 6.59 7.90 -23.17
C GLY A 20 5.24 7.82 -22.47
N GLN A 21 4.28 8.57 -23.02
CA GLN A 21 2.93 8.65 -22.49
C GLN A 21 2.12 7.43 -22.94
N LEU A 22 1.56 6.69 -21.98
CA LEU A 22 0.50 5.72 -22.23
C LEU A 22 -0.83 6.47 -22.37
N THR A 23 -1.42 6.38 -23.55
CA THR A 23 -2.63 7.11 -23.91
C THR A 23 -3.46 6.37 -24.94
N ASP A 24 -4.78 6.53 -24.89
CA ASP A 24 -5.68 6.15 -25.98
C ASP A 24 -5.81 7.29 -27.01
N VAL A 25 -6.59 7.07 -28.07
CA VAL A 25 -6.78 8.09 -29.12
C VAL A 25 -7.42 9.39 -28.62
N THR A 26 -8.12 9.37 -27.48
CA THR A 26 -8.79 10.56 -26.93
C THR A 26 -7.85 11.42 -26.09
N ASN A 27 -6.80 10.83 -25.52
CA ASN A 27 -5.80 11.49 -24.68
C ASN A 27 -6.40 12.40 -23.59
N LYS A 28 -7.48 11.94 -22.96
CA LYS A 28 -8.09 12.62 -21.81
C LYS A 28 -7.25 12.43 -20.56
N TRP A 29 -7.53 13.25 -19.55
CA TRP A 29 -6.89 13.13 -18.24
C TRP A 29 -7.08 11.71 -17.70
N ALA A 30 -5.98 11.11 -17.23
CA ALA A 30 -5.92 9.73 -16.80
C ALA A 30 -4.83 9.53 -15.73
N ILE A 31 -5.17 8.77 -14.68
CA ILE A 31 -4.32 8.41 -13.55
C ILE A 31 -4.57 6.95 -13.13
N ASP A 32 -3.72 6.43 -12.25
CA ASP A 32 -3.89 5.13 -11.57
C ASP A 32 -4.06 3.95 -12.54
N GLY A 33 -3.22 3.86 -13.56
CA GLY A 33 -3.28 2.76 -14.52
C GLY A 33 -2.80 1.45 -13.92
N THR A 34 -3.58 0.38 -14.07
CA THR A 34 -3.13 -1.00 -13.90
C THR A 34 -3.18 -1.71 -15.25
N VAL A 35 -2.37 -2.75 -15.40
CA VAL A 35 -2.31 -3.57 -16.61
C VAL A 35 -2.40 -5.02 -16.17
N PHE A 36 -3.15 -5.85 -16.90
CA PHE A 36 -3.22 -7.27 -16.63
C PHE A 36 -3.28 -8.07 -17.92
N GLU A 37 -2.82 -9.31 -17.82
CA GLU A 37 -2.94 -10.29 -18.89
C GLU A 37 -4.21 -11.12 -18.70
N HIS A 38 -4.98 -11.29 -19.77
CA HIS A 38 -6.15 -12.15 -19.76
C HIS A 38 -5.72 -13.62 -19.53
N PRO A 39 -6.31 -14.34 -18.56
CA PRO A 39 -5.79 -15.65 -18.14
C PRO A 39 -5.91 -16.72 -19.23
N LEU A 40 -6.92 -16.63 -20.10
CA LEU A 40 -7.16 -17.56 -21.22
C LEU A 40 -6.47 -17.15 -22.54
N THR A 41 -6.63 -15.91 -23.00
CA THR A 41 -6.17 -15.47 -24.33
C THR A 41 -4.74 -14.91 -24.33
N LYS A 42 -4.19 -14.56 -23.17
CA LYS A 42 -2.88 -13.90 -23.04
C LYS A 42 -2.81 -12.49 -23.63
N GLU A 43 -3.97 -11.89 -23.93
CA GLU A 43 -4.08 -10.51 -24.36
C GLU A 43 -3.86 -9.54 -23.21
N LEU A 44 -3.28 -8.38 -23.49
CA LEU A 44 -3.01 -7.34 -22.51
C LEU A 44 -4.12 -6.30 -22.50
N TYR A 45 -4.52 -5.89 -21.30
CA TYR A 45 -5.49 -4.84 -21.09
C TYR A 45 -4.97 -3.82 -20.07
N SER A 46 -5.21 -2.54 -20.34
CA SER A 46 -5.02 -1.47 -19.34
C SER A 46 -6.37 -1.07 -18.78
N ILE A 47 -6.43 -0.88 -17.46
CA ILE A 47 -7.55 -0.26 -16.76
C ILE A 47 -7.03 0.98 -16.02
N TRP A 48 -7.74 2.10 -16.09
CA TRP A 48 -7.32 3.34 -15.44
C TRP A 48 -8.50 4.19 -15.00
N SER A 49 -8.21 5.16 -14.13
CA SER A 49 -9.12 6.25 -13.77
C SER A 49 -8.97 7.42 -14.72
N GLY A 50 -10.06 7.93 -15.31
CA GLY A 50 -9.96 9.07 -16.22
C GLY A 50 -11.23 9.90 -16.32
N TRP A 51 -11.12 11.04 -17.00
CA TRP A 51 -12.26 11.92 -17.28
C TRP A 51 -12.96 11.54 -18.57
N GLU A 52 -14.30 11.66 -18.60
CA GLU A 52 -15.10 11.49 -19.81
C GLU A 52 -14.76 12.58 -20.86
N GLY A 53 -14.64 13.83 -20.40
CA GLY A 53 -14.27 15.00 -21.19
C GLY A 53 -13.00 15.67 -20.68
N ASP A 54 -12.99 17.00 -20.68
CA ASP A 54 -11.83 17.84 -20.33
C ASP A 54 -12.01 18.61 -19.01
N VAL A 55 -13.03 18.25 -18.22
CA VAL A 55 -13.39 18.93 -16.97
C VAL A 55 -13.37 17.99 -15.78
N ASP A 56 -12.85 18.49 -14.66
CA ASP A 56 -12.73 17.74 -13.40
C ASP A 56 -14.08 17.67 -12.66
N VAL A 57 -14.98 16.85 -13.16
CA VAL A 57 -16.31 16.62 -12.57
C VAL A 57 -16.48 15.19 -12.06
N MET A 58 -15.85 14.23 -12.75
CA MET A 58 -15.99 12.82 -12.45
C MET A 58 -14.78 12.03 -12.94
N GLN A 59 -14.28 11.15 -12.10
CA GLN A 59 -13.34 10.11 -12.47
C GLN A 59 -14.08 8.77 -12.67
N ILE A 60 -13.79 8.13 -13.80
CA ILE A 60 -14.47 6.93 -14.30
C ILE A 60 -13.41 5.86 -14.60
N LEU A 61 -13.73 4.60 -14.38
CA LEU A 61 -12.87 3.48 -14.74
C LEU A 61 -13.08 3.10 -16.21
N TYR A 62 -11.98 3.11 -16.95
CA TYR A 62 -11.93 2.72 -18.36
C TYR A 62 -11.03 1.50 -18.55
N ILE A 63 -11.35 0.66 -19.54
CA ILE A 63 -10.51 -0.42 -20.04
C ILE A 63 -10.15 -0.21 -21.51
N ALA A 64 -8.96 -0.62 -21.93
CA ALA A 64 -8.57 -0.75 -23.33
C ALA A 64 -7.63 -1.93 -23.55
N HIS A 65 -7.68 -2.51 -24.76
CA HIS A 65 -6.71 -3.51 -25.19
C HIS A 65 -5.36 -2.85 -25.49
N MET A 66 -4.28 -3.63 -25.34
CA MET A 66 -2.92 -3.21 -25.57
C MET A 66 -2.21 -4.16 -26.54
N SER A 67 -1.45 -3.60 -27.47
CA SER A 67 -0.59 -4.38 -28.39
C SER A 67 0.74 -4.80 -27.74
N ASN A 68 1.17 -4.07 -26.69
CA ASN A 68 2.33 -4.34 -25.85
C ASN A 68 2.16 -3.58 -24.51
N PRO A 69 2.99 -3.82 -23.48
CA PRO A 69 2.82 -3.23 -22.14
C PRO A 69 2.82 -1.70 -22.04
N TYR A 70 3.12 -0.97 -23.13
CA TYR A 70 3.15 0.49 -23.18
C TYR A 70 2.40 1.08 -24.38
N THR A 71 1.57 0.31 -25.10
CA THR A 71 0.82 0.79 -26.29
C THR A 71 -0.63 0.30 -26.28
N ILE A 72 -1.57 1.22 -26.05
CA ILE A 72 -3.02 0.99 -26.23
C ILE A 72 -3.34 1.04 -27.73
N ASP A 73 -4.07 0.04 -28.22
CA ASP A 73 -4.43 -0.11 -29.65
C ASP A 73 -5.95 -0.19 -29.89
N SER A 74 -6.76 -0.08 -28.83
CA SER A 74 -8.21 0.04 -28.93
C SER A 74 -8.73 1.41 -28.45
N LYS A 75 -10.02 1.66 -28.68
CA LYS A 75 -10.73 2.71 -27.96
C LYS A 75 -10.86 2.32 -26.48
N ARG A 76 -10.87 3.31 -25.59
CA ARG A 76 -11.27 3.11 -24.20
C ARG A 76 -12.76 2.77 -24.09
N VAL A 77 -13.10 1.89 -23.17
CA VAL A 77 -14.47 1.47 -22.83
C VAL A 77 -14.71 1.75 -21.37
N GLU A 78 -15.81 2.43 -21.04
CA GLU A 78 -16.21 2.64 -19.65
C GLU A 78 -16.73 1.34 -19.04
N ILE A 79 -16.23 0.98 -17.85
CA ILE A 79 -16.65 -0.23 -17.12
C ILE A 79 -17.26 0.07 -15.75
N ALA A 80 -16.97 1.24 -15.17
CA ALA A 80 -17.63 1.70 -13.95
C ALA A 80 -17.54 3.23 -13.82
N ARG A 81 -18.68 3.85 -13.46
CA ARG A 81 -18.76 5.24 -13.01
C ARG A 81 -19.35 5.32 -11.60
N PRO A 82 -19.07 6.38 -10.83
CA PRO A 82 -19.76 6.66 -9.57
C PRO A 82 -21.28 6.71 -9.74
N THR A 83 -22.00 5.84 -9.03
CA THR A 83 -23.47 5.77 -9.07
C THR A 83 -24.10 5.59 -7.70
N PHE A 84 -23.40 4.95 -6.77
CA PHE A 84 -23.93 4.70 -5.43
C PHE A 84 -23.68 5.90 -4.51
N ALA A 85 -24.49 6.02 -3.46
CA ALA A 85 -24.40 7.14 -2.51
C ALA A 85 -23.02 7.24 -1.82
N TRP A 86 -22.33 6.10 -1.64
CA TRP A 86 -20.96 6.04 -1.10
C TRP A 86 -19.88 6.44 -2.12
N GLU A 87 -20.24 6.69 -3.38
CA GLU A 87 -19.33 7.14 -4.45
C GLU A 87 -19.59 8.60 -4.83
N THR A 88 -20.81 9.10 -4.59
CA THR A 88 -21.29 10.42 -5.00
C THR A 88 -21.51 11.39 -3.83
N ASN A 89 -20.98 11.08 -2.66
CA ASN A 89 -21.09 11.88 -1.43
C ASN A 89 -20.22 13.16 -1.43
N HIS A 90 -19.25 13.26 -2.34
CA HIS A 90 -18.33 14.40 -2.49
C HIS A 90 -18.21 14.81 -3.96
N SER A 91 -17.67 16.01 -4.22
CA SER A 91 -17.37 16.48 -5.58
C SER A 91 -15.88 16.82 -5.72
N PRO A 92 -15.21 16.44 -6.83
CA PRO A 92 -15.73 15.59 -7.92
C PRO A 92 -16.08 14.18 -7.45
N HIS A 93 -16.92 13.48 -8.21
CA HIS A 93 -17.25 12.08 -7.93
C HIS A 93 -16.12 11.17 -8.45
N VAL A 94 -15.71 10.18 -7.66
CA VAL A 94 -14.47 9.44 -7.94
C VAL A 94 -14.70 7.93 -7.94
N ASN A 95 -14.26 7.27 -9.01
CA ASN A 95 -13.84 5.87 -9.02
C ASN A 95 -12.40 5.84 -9.58
N GLU A 96 -11.41 5.48 -8.77
CA GLU A 96 -9.98 5.53 -9.10
C GLU A 96 -9.20 4.34 -8.49
N GLY A 97 -7.86 4.34 -8.56
CA GLY A 97 -7.02 3.29 -7.97
C GLY A 97 -7.42 1.84 -8.33
N PRO A 98 -7.64 1.49 -9.62
CA PRO A 98 -7.97 0.13 -10.03
C PRO A 98 -6.82 -0.84 -9.76
N GLU A 99 -7.16 -2.01 -9.21
CA GLU A 99 -6.26 -3.13 -9.03
C GLU A 99 -6.96 -4.44 -9.41
N VAL A 100 -6.32 -5.22 -10.27
CA VAL A 100 -6.86 -6.49 -10.77
C VAL A 100 -6.28 -7.66 -9.99
N ILE A 101 -7.14 -8.57 -9.57
CA ILE A 101 -6.75 -9.90 -9.14
C ILE A 101 -7.66 -10.96 -9.75
N ILE A 102 -7.06 -12.01 -10.29
CA ILE A 102 -7.78 -13.11 -10.92
C ILE A 102 -7.81 -14.29 -9.97
N TYR A 103 -9.01 -14.83 -9.72
CA TYR A 103 -9.19 -16.01 -8.90
C TYR A 103 -10.26 -16.92 -9.48
N ASN A 104 -9.92 -18.20 -9.65
CA ASN A 104 -10.74 -19.18 -10.37
C ASN A 104 -11.18 -18.64 -11.76
N GLN A 105 -12.49 -18.45 -11.94
CA GLN A 105 -13.10 -18.01 -13.20
C GLN A 105 -13.54 -16.54 -13.16
N THR A 106 -13.07 -15.77 -12.17
CA THR A 106 -13.49 -14.40 -11.92
C THR A 106 -12.30 -13.44 -11.99
N ILE A 107 -12.45 -12.41 -12.82
CA ILE A 107 -11.59 -11.22 -12.81
C ILE A 107 -12.19 -10.25 -11.82
N ASN A 108 -11.46 -9.93 -10.75
CA ASN A 108 -11.88 -9.01 -9.73
C ASN A 108 -11.10 -7.70 -9.88
N LEU A 109 -11.81 -6.60 -10.14
CA LEU A 109 -11.23 -5.26 -10.12
C LEU A 109 -11.67 -4.56 -8.83
N VAL A 110 -10.74 -4.49 -7.89
CA VAL A 110 -10.89 -3.64 -6.71
C VAL A 110 -10.55 -2.22 -7.12
N PHE A 111 -11.35 -1.25 -6.69
CA PHE A 111 -11.13 0.16 -6.99
C PHE A 111 -11.43 1.01 -5.76
N SER A 112 -11.08 2.29 -5.80
CA SER A 112 -11.39 3.24 -4.73
C SER A 112 -12.45 4.24 -5.17
N ALA A 113 -13.27 4.70 -4.24
CA ALA A 113 -14.30 5.71 -4.49
C ALA A 113 -14.32 6.79 -3.41
N SER A 114 -15.10 7.84 -3.67
CA SER A 114 -15.11 9.11 -2.89
C SER A 114 -13.77 9.86 -2.98
N GLY A 115 -13.69 11.06 -2.39
CA GLY A 115 -12.48 11.87 -2.44
C GLY A 115 -11.38 11.34 -1.51
N SER A 116 -10.17 11.12 -2.05
CA SER A 116 -8.98 10.67 -1.29
C SER A 116 -8.52 11.65 -0.21
N TRP A 117 -9.02 12.89 -0.25
CA TRP A 117 -8.84 13.92 0.78
C TRP A 117 -9.86 13.85 1.92
N THR A 118 -10.75 12.85 1.92
CA THR A 118 -11.84 12.70 2.90
C THR A 118 -11.68 11.40 3.71
N ASN A 119 -12.44 11.29 4.79
CA ASN A 119 -12.58 10.02 5.50
C ASN A 119 -13.54 9.05 4.79
N ASP A 120 -14.32 9.51 3.81
CA ASP A 120 -15.28 8.65 3.12
C ASP A 120 -14.65 7.88 1.97
N TYR A 121 -13.34 8.09 1.71
CA TYR A 121 -12.58 7.25 0.79
C TYR A 121 -12.75 5.77 1.15
N CYS A 122 -13.08 4.96 0.18
CA CYS A 122 -13.43 3.57 0.42
C CYS A 122 -13.11 2.74 -0.81
N MET A 123 -13.15 1.41 -0.66
CA MET A 123 -12.88 0.48 -1.75
C MET A 123 -14.17 -0.17 -2.24
N GLY A 124 -14.32 -0.29 -3.54
CA GLY A 124 -15.42 -1.00 -4.23
C GLY A 124 -14.91 -2.18 -5.04
N LEU A 125 -15.84 -2.95 -5.61
CA LEU A 125 -15.55 -4.11 -6.46
C LEU A 125 -16.39 -4.09 -7.72
N ILE A 126 -15.75 -4.27 -8.87
CA ILE A 126 -16.42 -4.75 -10.09
C ILE A 126 -15.81 -6.08 -10.53
N THR A 127 -16.62 -6.94 -11.13
CA THR A 127 -16.19 -8.30 -11.52
C THR A 127 -16.61 -8.63 -12.93
N ALA A 128 -15.82 -9.45 -13.62
CA ALA A 128 -16.18 -10.07 -14.89
C ALA A 128 -15.81 -11.55 -14.87
N HIS A 129 -16.53 -12.38 -15.65
CA HIS A 129 -16.15 -13.77 -15.85
C HIS A 129 -14.95 -13.84 -16.82
N ILE A 130 -14.04 -14.78 -16.63
CA ILE A 130 -12.84 -14.93 -17.49
C ILE A 130 -13.14 -15.30 -18.95
N GLU A 131 -14.37 -15.72 -19.27
CA GLU A 131 -14.80 -15.99 -20.65
C GLU A 131 -15.64 -14.86 -21.25
N ALA A 132 -15.86 -13.78 -20.49
CA ALA A 132 -16.67 -12.66 -20.95
C ALA A 132 -15.88 -11.76 -21.92
N ASN A 133 -16.60 -11.04 -22.77
CA ASN A 133 -15.98 -9.97 -23.56
C ASN A 133 -15.69 -8.77 -22.64
N LEU A 134 -14.42 -8.58 -22.26
CA LEU A 134 -14.03 -7.53 -21.32
C LEU A 134 -14.21 -6.11 -21.87
N MET A 135 -14.30 -5.98 -23.21
CA MET A 135 -14.58 -4.73 -23.90
C MET A 135 -16.08 -4.42 -24.03
N ASP A 136 -16.96 -5.25 -23.45
CA ASP A 136 -18.39 -4.99 -23.30
C ASP A 136 -18.69 -4.55 -21.84
N PRO A 137 -19.20 -3.32 -21.62
CA PRO A 137 -19.57 -2.86 -20.27
C PRO A 137 -20.54 -3.79 -19.55
N ALA A 138 -21.42 -4.50 -20.27
CA ALA A 138 -22.40 -5.40 -19.68
C ALA A 138 -21.76 -6.66 -19.04
N SER A 139 -20.51 -6.97 -19.38
CA SER A 139 -19.74 -8.05 -18.76
C SER A 139 -19.34 -7.76 -17.32
N TRP A 140 -19.33 -6.48 -16.93
CA TRP A 140 -18.85 -6.02 -15.63
C TRP A 140 -20.00 -5.83 -14.64
N LYS A 141 -19.94 -6.55 -13.52
CA LYS A 141 -20.92 -6.46 -12.43
C LYS A 141 -20.33 -5.67 -11.26
N LYS A 142 -20.91 -4.52 -10.97
CA LYS A 142 -20.53 -3.66 -9.85
C LYS A 142 -21.25 -4.06 -8.56
N ARG A 143 -20.50 -4.26 -7.49
CA ARG A 143 -21.04 -4.53 -6.14
C ARG A 143 -21.71 -3.26 -5.59
N SER A 144 -22.88 -3.41 -4.97
CA SER A 144 -23.68 -2.28 -4.47
C SER A 144 -23.14 -1.65 -3.19
N GLU A 145 -22.39 -2.42 -2.39
CA GLU A 145 -21.82 -2.00 -1.11
C GLU A 145 -20.28 -1.93 -1.20
N PRO A 146 -19.63 -1.03 -0.44
CA PRO A 146 -18.18 -0.96 -0.37
C PRO A 146 -17.58 -2.26 0.19
N LEU A 147 -16.41 -2.64 -0.31
CA LEU A 147 -15.57 -3.71 0.22
C LEU A 147 -14.91 -3.33 1.55
N LEU A 148 -14.36 -2.12 1.61
CA LEU A 148 -13.69 -1.56 2.78
C LEU A 148 -14.03 -0.09 2.92
N LYS A 149 -14.26 0.36 4.15
CA LYS A 149 -14.60 1.74 4.49
C LYS A 149 -14.01 2.09 5.85
N SER A 150 -14.11 3.35 6.24
CA SER A 150 -13.69 3.83 7.57
C SER A 150 -14.32 3.03 8.70
N GLU A 151 -13.46 2.48 9.57
CA GLU A 151 -13.83 1.61 10.69
C GLU A 151 -12.64 1.44 11.64
N ASN A 152 -12.86 1.00 12.89
CA ASN A 152 -11.81 0.71 13.87
C ASN A 152 -10.80 1.85 14.09
N GLY A 153 -11.27 3.10 13.98
CA GLY A 153 -10.42 4.29 14.11
C GLY A 153 -9.47 4.52 12.93
N LEU A 154 -9.64 3.78 11.84
CA LEU A 154 -8.96 3.97 10.57
C LEU A 154 -9.91 4.66 9.59
N PHE A 155 -9.38 5.60 8.82
CA PHE A 155 -10.18 6.47 7.98
C PHE A 155 -9.74 6.39 6.53
N GLY A 156 -10.70 6.41 5.62
CA GLY A 156 -10.44 6.55 4.20
C GLY A 156 -9.60 5.43 3.59
N PRO A 157 -9.85 4.11 3.80
CA PRO A 157 -9.02 3.07 3.18
C PRO A 157 -9.14 3.09 1.65
N GLY A 158 -8.03 2.95 0.94
CA GLY A 158 -8.09 2.77 -0.51
C GLY A 158 -6.74 2.71 -1.21
N HIS A 159 -6.82 2.78 -2.54
CA HIS A 159 -5.78 2.58 -3.55
C HIS A 159 -4.81 1.48 -3.11
N GLY A 160 -5.35 0.26 -3.07
CA GLY A 160 -4.63 -0.90 -2.57
C GLY A 160 -4.14 -1.83 -3.68
N SER A 161 -3.07 -2.55 -3.39
CA SER A 161 -2.50 -3.62 -4.21
C SER A 161 -2.79 -4.97 -3.57
N LEU A 162 -3.02 -5.98 -4.41
CA LEU A 162 -3.37 -7.32 -3.97
C LEU A 162 -2.29 -8.31 -4.38
N THR A 163 -1.86 -9.15 -3.45
CA THR A 163 -0.83 -10.18 -3.72
C THR A 163 -1.45 -11.57 -3.89
N SER A 164 -0.71 -12.45 -4.55
CA SER A 164 -1.06 -13.87 -4.68
C SER A 164 -1.15 -14.61 -3.35
N ASP A 165 -0.47 -14.11 -2.32
CA ASP A 165 -0.47 -14.67 -0.96
C ASP A 165 -1.62 -14.10 -0.09
N ASN A 166 -2.61 -13.50 -0.73
CA ASN A 166 -3.81 -12.92 -0.14
C ASN A 166 -3.53 -11.75 0.81
N TRP A 167 -2.54 -10.93 0.47
CA TRP A 167 -2.29 -9.67 1.16
C TRP A 167 -2.92 -8.50 0.42
N LEU A 168 -3.65 -7.67 1.15
CA LEU A 168 -4.00 -6.32 0.75
C LEU A 168 -2.98 -5.37 1.35
N VAL A 169 -2.23 -4.70 0.49
CA VAL A 169 -1.50 -3.49 0.86
C VAL A 169 -2.35 -2.30 0.46
N PHE A 170 -2.59 -1.35 1.34
CA PHE A 170 -3.46 -0.20 1.05
C PHE A 170 -3.04 0.97 1.91
N HIS A 171 -3.56 2.16 1.63
CA HIS A 171 -3.34 3.29 2.52
C HIS A 171 -4.62 3.65 3.29
N THR A 172 -4.44 4.31 4.43
CA THR A 172 -5.50 5.00 5.16
C THR A 172 -5.06 6.43 5.45
N ALA A 173 -5.98 7.34 5.75
CA ALA A 173 -5.64 8.60 6.38
C ALA A 173 -4.81 8.33 7.65
N ALA A 174 -3.79 9.16 7.91
CA ALA A 174 -2.97 9.08 9.10
C ALA A 174 -3.82 9.27 10.37
N TYR A 175 -4.83 10.14 10.29
CA TYR A 175 -5.79 10.41 11.35
C TYR A 175 -7.10 10.96 10.76
N ASN A 176 -8.13 11.08 11.59
CA ASN A 176 -9.40 11.65 11.18
C ASN A 176 -9.21 13.05 10.57
N GLY A 177 -9.56 13.21 9.29
CA GLY A 177 -9.48 14.49 8.59
C GLY A 177 -8.07 14.87 8.12
N SER A 178 -7.11 13.94 8.11
CA SER A 178 -5.75 14.20 7.62
C SER A 178 -5.64 14.29 6.10
N GLY A 179 -6.70 13.96 5.37
CA GLY A 179 -6.76 14.00 3.91
C GLY A 179 -5.65 13.18 3.25
N TRP A 180 -4.76 13.86 2.52
CA TRP A 180 -3.65 13.24 1.80
C TRP A 180 -2.44 12.87 2.67
N THR A 181 -2.41 13.26 3.94
CA THR A 181 -1.45 12.69 4.89
C THR A 181 -1.92 11.27 5.23
N ARG A 182 -1.29 10.27 4.62
CA ARG A 182 -1.75 8.88 4.62
C ARG A 182 -0.63 7.93 5.06
N GLN A 183 -1.02 6.75 5.53
CA GLN A 183 -0.12 5.71 6.01
C GLN A 183 -0.44 4.38 5.35
N ILE A 184 0.60 3.61 5.04
CA ILE A 184 0.47 2.28 4.47
C ILE A 184 0.02 1.28 5.55
N ARG A 185 -0.88 0.40 5.16
CA ARG A 185 -1.46 -0.69 5.95
C ARG A 185 -1.36 -1.98 5.15
N LEU A 186 -1.35 -3.08 5.88
CA LEU A 186 -1.27 -4.42 5.35
C LEU A 186 -2.29 -5.28 6.11
N GLN A 187 -3.14 -6.04 5.40
CA GLN A 187 -4.00 -7.04 6.03
C GLN A 187 -4.23 -8.24 5.11
N LEU A 188 -4.61 -9.37 5.71
CA LEU A 188 -5.03 -10.54 4.94
C LEU A 188 -6.44 -10.33 4.40
N PHE A 189 -6.70 -10.93 3.25
CA PHE A 189 -8.05 -11.18 2.75
C PHE A 189 -8.23 -12.68 2.46
N SER A 190 -9.46 -13.07 2.19
CA SER A 190 -9.79 -14.45 1.84
C SER A 190 -10.67 -14.48 0.59
N TRP A 191 -10.99 -15.67 0.09
CA TRP A 191 -11.80 -15.82 -1.12
C TRP A 191 -13.17 -16.40 -0.80
N ASN A 192 -14.20 -15.82 -1.39
CA ASN A 192 -15.47 -16.52 -1.53
C ASN A 192 -15.29 -17.63 -2.56
N LYS A 193 -15.38 -18.88 -2.12
CA LYS A 193 -15.16 -20.05 -2.99
C LYS A 193 -16.30 -20.29 -3.99
N GLU A 194 -17.48 -19.71 -3.75
CA GLU A 194 -18.65 -19.91 -4.61
C GLU A 194 -18.65 -18.98 -5.82
N ASP A 195 -18.36 -17.69 -5.62
CA ASP A 195 -18.38 -16.68 -6.69
C ASP A 195 -16.99 -16.17 -7.12
N GLY A 196 -15.92 -16.57 -6.41
CA GLY A 196 -14.54 -16.20 -6.72
C GLY A 196 -14.17 -14.76 -6.35
N THR A 197 -14.97 -14.08 -5.52
CA THR A 197 -14.71 -12.69 -5.11
C THR A 197 -13.84 -12.60 -3.85
N PRO A 198 -13.04 -11.53 -3.69
CA PRO A 198 -12.27 -11.31 -2.48
C PRO A 198 -13.19 -10.90 -1.32
N ILE A 199 -12.95 -11.50 -0.16
CA ILE A 199 -13.56 -11.17 1.12
C ILE A 199 -12.49 -10.46 1.95
N PHE A 200 -12.63 -9.14 2.04
CA PHE A 200 -11.96 -8.37 3.07
C PHE A 200 -12.80 -8.46 4.34
N THR A 201 -12.21 -8.90 5.44
CA THR A 201 -12.82 -8.66 6.75
C THR A 201 -12.88 -7.15 6.99
N GLU A 202 -13.62 -6.72 8.01
CA GLU A 202 -13.50 -5.35 8.53
C GLU A 202 -12.02 -4.96 8.70
N LEU A 203 -11.74 -3.65 8.60
CA LEU A 203 -10.37 -3.15 8.72
C LEU A 203 -9.71 -3.70 9.97
N SER A 204 -8.55 -4.33 9.81
CA SER A 204 -7.86 -4.96 10.94
C SER A 204 -7.56 -3.94 12.02
N ASP A 205 -7.89 -4.27 13.28
CA ASP A 205 -7.59 -3.40 14.43
C ASP A 205 -6.08 -3.10 14.45
N PRO A 206 -5.66 -1.82 14.39
CA PRO A 206 -4.25 -1.46 14.36
C PRO A 206 -3.48 -1.87 15.62
N ASN A 207 -4.18 -2.20 16.72
CA ASN A 207 -3.58 -2.66 17.97
C ASN A 207 -3.41 -4.18 18.05
N LYS A 208 -3.92 -4.93 17.06
CA LYS A 208 -3.87 -6.39 17.05
C LYS A 208 -2.72 -6.86 16.16
N PRO A 209 -1.77 -7.66 16.68
CA PRO A 209 -0.76 -8.28 15.84
C PRO A 209 -1.41 -9.14 14.75
N ILE A 210 -0.90 -9.01 13.53
CA ILE A 210 -1.24 -9.88 12.40
C ILE A 210 -0.10 -10.85 12.15
N THR A 211 -0.41 -12.04 11.63
CA THR A 211 0.60 -12.99 11.17
C THR A 211 1.38 -12.37 10.03
N LEU A 212 2.71 -12.36 10.08
CA LEU A 212 3.52 -11.80 8.99
C LEU A 212 3.42 -12.66 7.72
N PRO A 213 3.65 -12.07 6.52
CA PRO A 213 3.82 -12.82 5.29
C PRO A 213 4.82 -13.98 5.45
N GLN A 214 4.59 -15.06 4.70
CA GLN A 214 5.54 -16.17 4.68
C GLN A 214 6.90 -15.68 4.17
N ASN A 215 7.99 -16.19 4.75
CA ASN A 215 9.38 -15.80 4.44
C ASN A 215 9.80 -14.38 4.86
N GLU A 216 8.99 -13.65 5.62
CA GLU A 216 9.46 -12.44 6.31
C GLU A 216 10.64 -12.79 7.24
N PRO A 217 11.71 -11.97 7.27
CA PRO A 217 12.82 -12.17 8.18
C PRO A 217 12.30 -12.27 9.62
N GLN A 218 12.88 -13.20 10.40
CA GLN A 218 12.56 -13.35 11.81
C GLN A 218 12.77 -12.00 12.52
N ARG A 219 11.71 -11.52 13.17
CA ARG A 219 11.72 -10.31 14.00
C ARG A 219 11.71 -10.73 15.46
N HIS A 220 12.67 -10.23 16.23
CA HIS A 220 12.64 -10.34 17.68
C HIS A 220 11.97 -9.09 18.25
N ARG A 221 10.75 -9.25 18.77
CA ARG A 221 9.99 -8.17 19.41
C ARG A 221 10.32 -8.09 20.90
N TYR A 222 10.75 -6.91 21.32
CA TYR A 222 10.94 -6.52 22.71
C TYR A 222 9.81 -5.55 23.09
N GLN A 223 8.80 -6.07 23.78
CA GLN A 223 7.61 -5.31 24.14
C GLN A 223 7.67 -4.83 25.59
N LEU A 224 7.24 -3.60 25.84
CA LEU A 224 7.09 -3.04 27.17
C LEU A 224 5.68 -3.33 27.72
N ASP A 225 5.58 -3.60 29.02
CA ASP A 225 4.29 -3.81 29.68
C ASP A 225 3.46 -2.52 29.72
N VAL A 226 4.13 -1.38 29.87
CA VAL A 226 3.53 -0.05 29.93
C VAL A 226 4.31 0.89 29.01
N PRO A 227 3.63 1.72 28.19
CA PRO A 227 4.30 2.74 27.41
C PRO A 227 5.06 3.75 28.28
N VAL A 228 6.28 4.15 27.89
CA VAL A 228 7.13 5.07 28.67
C VAL A 228 7.85 6.08 27.77
N HIS A 229 8.29 7.21 28.31
CA HIS A 229 9.04 8.23 27.56
C HIS A 229 10.53 7.89 27.36
N HIS A 230 11.06 6.97 28.18
CA HIS A 230 12.43 6.47 28.10
C HIS A 230 12.44 4.97 28.33
N ALA A 231 13.09 4.22 27.45
CA ALA A 231 13.20 2.77 27.54
C ALA A 231 14.60 2.29 27.16
N THR A 232 15.12 1.34 27.92
CA THR A 232 16.36 0.61 27.63
C THR A 232 16.02 -0.81 27.21
N PHE A 233 16.45 -1.21 26.02
CA PHE A 233 16.28 -2.56 25.51
C PHE A 233 17.63 -3.28 25.48
N ASN A 234 17.69 -4.47 26.08
CA ASN A 234 18.82 -5.38 25.90
C ASN A 234 18.47 -6.34 24.77
N VAL A 235 19.20 -6.24 23.66
CA VAL A 235 18.93 -6.98 22.43
C VAL A 235 20.09 -7.88 22.07
N GLU A 236 19.79 -9.06 21.55
CA GLU A 236 20.80 -10.00 21.06
C GLU A 236 20.90 -9.92 19.53
N ALA A 237 22.09 -9.62 19.02
CA ALA A 237 22.38 -9.62 17.59
C ALA A 237 23.22 -10.85 17.23
N HIS A 238 22.80 -11.61 16.22
CA HIS A 238 23.50 -12.83 15.81
C HIS A 238 24.86 -12.58 15.14
N MET A 239 25.08 -11.38 14.60
CA MET A 239 26.32 -11.00 13.94
C MET A 239 26.61 -9.51 14.12
N THR A 240 27.86 -9.12 13.97
CA THR A 240 28.23 -7.69 13.90
C THR A 240 27.83 -7.13 12.53
N GLY A 241 27.14 -5.98 12.51
CA GLY A 241 26.74 -5.35 11.25
C GLY A 241 25.56 -4.39 11.39
N PHE A 242 25.06 -3.91 10.26
CA PHE A 242 23.85 -3.09 10.20
C PHE A 242 22.61 -3.96 10.39
N HIS A 243 21.73 -3.50 11.27
CA HIS A 243 20.42 -4.10 11.55
C HIS A 243 19.35 -3.03 11.42
N THR A 244 18.17 -3.42 10.96
CA THR A 244 16.99 -2.55 11.02
C THR A 244 16.29 -2.76 12.36
N ILE A 245 16.14 -1.68 13.13
CA ILE A 245 15.23 -1.66 14.27
C ILE A 245 13.96 -0.91 13.89
N VAL A 246 12.81 -1.46 14.29
CA VAL A 246 11.50 -0.83 14.15
C VAL A 246 10.99 -0.49 15.53
N ILE A 247 10.83 0.80 15.82
CA ILE A 247 10.34 1.27 17.13
C ILE A 247 8.88 1.65 16.98
N GLN A 248 8.02 1.05 17.78
CA GLN A 248 6.61 1.43 17.83
C GLN A 248 6.41 2.45 18.94
N VAL A 249 5.88 3.60 18.55
CA VAL A 249 5.57 4.70 19.45
C VAL A 249 4.10 5.08 19.36
N ARG A 250 3.60 5.64 20.45
CA ARG A 250 2.22 6.07 20.61
C ARG A 250 2.18 7.52 21.07
N SER A 251 1.26 8.31 20.51
CA SER A 251 0.98 9.66 21.00
C SER A 251 -0.49 10.00 20.85
N LYS A 252 -0.96 10.88 21.75
CA LYS A 252 -2.29 11.48 21.68
C LYS A 252 -2.28 12.85 20.98
N GLU A 253 -1.10 13.37 20.64
CA GLU A 253 -0.89 14.68 20.02
C GLU A 253 -0.63 14.54 18.52
N ARG A 254 -1.47 15.18 17.70
CA ARG A 254 -1.66 14.88 16.26
C ARG A 254 -0.80 15.68 15.29
N THR A 255 -0.21 16.78 15.75
CA THR A 255 0.36 17.81 14.85
C THR A 255 1.81 18.16 15.19
N GLN A 256 2.43 17.40 16.10
CA GLN A 256 3.79 17.66 16.54
C GLN A 256 4.70 16.52 16.12
N THR A 257 5.84 16.90 15.54
CA THR A 257 6.98 16.01 15.37
C THR A 257 7.68 15.89 16.71
N THR A 258 7.85 14.68 17.22
CA THR A 258 8.75 14.41 18.35
C THR A 258 10.09 13.95 17.82
N ASN A 259 11.18 14.37 18.47
CA ASN A 259 12.49 13.83 18.21
C ASN A 259 12.80 12.73 19.23
N TYR A 260 13.29 11.59 18.74
CA TYR A 260 13.82 10.51 19.56
C TYR A 260 15.34 10.46 19.46
N LEU A 261 15.98 10.32 20.61
CA LEU A 261 17.40 10.00 20.74
C LEU A 261 17.55 8.50 20.94
N ILE A 262 18.43 7.89 20.14
CA ILE A 262 18.72 6.46 20.18
C ILE A 262 20.20 6.31 20.49
N ILE A 263 20.55 5.65 21.58
CA ILE A 263 21.94 5.41 21.98
C ILE A 263 22.20 3.92 21.98
N ILE A 264 23.19 3.49 21.20
CA ILE A 264 23.65 2.10 21.12
C ILE A 264 24.91 1.95 21.96
N ASN A 265 24.90 0.99 22.90
CA ASN A 265 26.03 0.63 23.74
C ASN A 265 26.72 1.86 24.38
N ASN A 266 25.92 2.82 24.87
CA ASN A 266 26.38 4.07 25.51
C ASN A 266 27.36 4.93 24.68
N SER A 267 27.41 4.77 23.36
CA SER A 267 28.45 5.41 22.53
C SER A 267 27.95 5.97 21.21
N THR A 268 27.17 5.18 20.45
CA THR A 268 26.72 5.58 19.12
C THR A 268 25.33 6.18 19.21
N THR A 269 25.18 7.41 18.74
CA THR A 269 23.93 8.17 18.88
C THR A 269 23.28 8.40 17.53
N TYR A 270 21.97 8.19 17.47
CA TYR A 270 21.12 8.54 16.34
C TYR A 270 19.98 9.43 16.81
N THR A 271 19.48 10.28 15.92
CA THR A 271 18.28 11.10 16.15
C THR A 271 17.29 10.88 15.04
N MET A 272 16.00 10.83 15.39
CA MET A 272 14.94 10.70 14.38
C MET A 272 13.70 11.51 14.75
N ASP A 273 13.10 12.09 13.72
CA ASP A 273 11.87 12.87 13.79
C ASP A 273 10.68 11.96 13.49
N VAL A 274 9.69 12.00 14.38
CA VAL A 274 8.50 11.17 14.28
C VAL A 274 7.28 12.06 14.25
N LEU A 275 6.60 12.05 13.11
CA LEU A 275 5.27 12.61 12.99
C LEU A 275 4.26 11.58 13.49
N TYR A 276 3.47 11.93 14.50
CA TYR A 276 2.46 11.02 15.00
C TYR A 276 1.24 10.97 14.09
N SER A 277 0.87 9.75 13.72
CA SER A 277 -0.51 9.43 13.33
C SER A 277 -1.31 9.25 14.63
N ASP A 278 -2.50 9.85 14.72
CA ASP A 278 -3.36 9.89 15.92
C ASP A 278 -3.62 8.47 16.44
N ASN A 279 -2.77 8.02 17.38
CA ASN A 279 -2.60 6.68 17.94
C ASN A 279 -1.17 6.11 17.73
N TRP A 280 -0.81 5.52 16.60
CA TRP A 280 0.46 4.77 16.44
C TRP A 280 1.39 5.33 15.38
N SER A 281 2.69 5.17 15.57
CA SER A 281 3.70 5.40 14.53
C SER A 281 4.81 4.37 14.63
N SER A 282 5.38 4.00 13.48
CA SER A 282 6.52 3.09 13.41
C SER A 282 7.72 3.84 12.86
N ILE A 283 8.84 3.69 13.55
CA ILE A 283 10.12 4.33 13.25
C ILE A 283 11.03 3.25 12.69
N PHE A 284 11.59 3.44 11.50
CA PHE A 284 12.52 2.50 10.90
C PHE A 284 13.90 3.13 10.86
N ILE A 285 14.89 2.50 11.51
CA ILE A 285 16.27 2.99 11.49
C ILE A 285 17.25 1.84 11.34
N SER A 286 18.29 2.07 10.53
CA SER A 286 19.43 1.17 10.40
C SER A 286 20.51 1.55 11.41
N VAL A 287 20.87 0.62 12.30
CA VAL A 287 21.86 0.82 13.37
C VAL A 287 22.95 -0.24 13.29
N GLN A 288 24.16 0.09 13.74
CA GLN A 288 25.23 -0.91 13.86
C GLN A 288 25.16 -1.59 15.22
N LEU A 289 25.12 -2.93 15.22
CA LEU A 289 25.17 -3.76 16.42
C LEU A 289 26.40 -4.66 16.39
N GLN A 290 26.91 -5.02 17.56
CA GLN A 290 27.95 -6.03 17.72
C GLN A 290 27.33 -7.41 17.89
N SER A 291 28.00 -8.47 17.43
CA SER A 291 27.58 -9.84 17.73
C SER A 291 27.45 -10.05 19.23
N GLY A 292 26.34 -10.63 19.68
CA GLY A 292 26.01 -10.84 21.09
C GLY A 292 25.08 -9.76 21.65
N GLN A 293 25.22 -9.46 22.94
CA GLN A 293 24.34 -8.53 23.66
C GLN A 293 24.69 -7.08 23.34
N ASN A 294 23.65 -6.28 23.06
CA ASN A 294 23.73 -4.83 22.88
C ASN A 294 22.66 -4.15 23.73
N THR A 295 22.93 -2.92 24.12
CA THR A 295 21.96 -2.06 24.80
C THR A 295 21.51 -0.96 23.84
N ILE A 296 20.20 -0.76 23.75
CA ILE A 296 19.56 0.31 22.98
C ILE A 296 18.75 1.18 23.94
N ASP A 297 19.23 2.38 24.21
CA ASP A 297 18.50 3.39 24.99
C ASP A 297 17.72 4.29 24.03
N LEU A 298 16.42 4.42 24.29
CA LEU A 298 15.48 5.22 23.52
C LEU A 298 14.89 6.30 24.42
N THR A 299 15.13 7.56 24.08
CA THR A 299 14.63 8.71 24.85
C THR A 299 13.86 9.64 23.94
N ASN A 300 12.62 9.95 24.30
CA ASN A 300 11.93 11.10 23.73
C ASN A 300 12.60 12.39 24.24
N ILE A 301 13.17 13.17 23.32
CA ILE A 301 13.82 14.46 23.62
C ILE A 301 13.00 15.66 23.13
N GLY A 302 11.82 15.41 22.55
CA GLY A 302 10.89 16.45 22.11
C GLY A 302 10.01 16.98 23.25
N ALA A 303 9.37 18.13 23.02
CA ALA A 303 8.45 18.74 23.99
C ALA A 303 7.13 17.96 24.17
N THR A 304 6.81 17.05 23.26
CA THR A 304 5.52 16.37 23.16
C THR A 304 5.57 14.95 23.76
N PRO A 305 4.53 14.51 24.49
CA PRO A 305 4.48 13.20 25.14
C PRO A 305 4.22 12.05 24.15
N GLY A 306 5.27 11.65 23.45
CA GLY A 306 5.35 10.36 22.78
C GLY A 306 5.81 9.27 23.73
N GLU A 307 5.10 8.14 23.74
CA GLU A 307 5.40 6.97 24.55
C GLU A 307 5.96 5.85 23.66
N ILE A 308 7.05 5.24 24.09
CA ILE A 308 7.65 4.05 23.46
C ILE A 308 6.89 2.83 23.93
N TYR A 309 6.55 1.93 23.01
CA TYR A 309 5.78 0.73 23.30
C TYR A 309 6.58 -0.55 23.10
N SER A 310 7.27 -0.64 21.96
CA SER A 310 8.04 -1.83 21.61
C SER A 310 9.18 -1.48 20.67
N LEU A 311 10.15 -2.37 20.60
CA LEU A 311 11.22 -2.39 19.62
C LEU A 311 11.25 -3.76 18.95
N ASP A 312 11.18 -3.80 17.63
CA ASP A 312 11.41 -4.99 16.83
C ASP A 312 12.82 -4.93 16.24
N LEU A 313 13.64 -5.93 16.52
CA LEU A 313 14.92 -6.14 15.84
C LEU A 313 14.70 -7.06 14.64
N VAL A 314 14.91 -6.51 13.44
CA VAL A 314 14.83 -7.28 12.19
C VAL A 314 16.24 -7.80 11.88
N SER A 315 16.43 -9.11 12.00
CA SER A 315 17.69 -9.74 11.60
C SER A 315 17.74 -9.80 10.07
N THR A 316 18.57 -8.99 9.44
CA THR A 316 18.88 -9.15 8.03
C THR A 316 20.04 -10.14 7.90
N SER A 317 19.77 -11.34 7.36
CA SER A 317 20.79 -12.38 7.11
C SER A 317 21.82 -11.99 6.04
N ASN A 318 21.68 -10.82 5.42
CA ASN A 318 22.53 -10.41 4.31
C ASN A 318 23.63 -9.44 4.78
N ASN A 319 24.84 -9.97 4.78
CA ASN A 319 26.12 -9.24 4.73
C ASN A 319 26.29 -8.48 3.39
N ARG A 320 25.19 -7.93 2.83
CA ARG A 320 25.22 -7.15 1.60
C ARG A 320 25.35 -5.68 1.99
N SER A 321 26.57 -5.17 1.85
CA SER A 321 26.77 -3.76 1.55
C SER A 321 25.83 -3.38 0.41
N HIS A 322 24.92 -2.46 0.67
CA HIS A 322 23.83 -1.99 -0.21
C HIS A 322 22.59 -2.92 -0.30
N THR A 323 21.52 -2.42 0.32
CA THR A 323 20.12 -2.48 -0.18
C THR A 323 19.68 -3.78 -0.82
N THR A 324 19.49 -4.85 -0.04
CA THR A 324 18.82 -6.09 -0.48
C THR A 324 18.22 -6.85 0.72
N GLY A 325 17.64 -6.12 1.65
CA GLY A 325 16.48 -6.60 2.39
C GLY A 325 15.26 -6.32 1.53
N LEU A 326 14.18 -7.08 1.71
CA LEU A 326 12.88 -6.83 1.09
C LEU A 326 12.39 -5.43 1.50
N SER A 327 12.90 -4.39 0.85
CA SER A 327 12.31 -3.07 0.85
C SER A 327 11.13 -3.22 -0.07
N ILE A 328 9.96 -3.43 0.51
CA ILE A 328 8.75 -3.11 -0.22
C ILE A 328 8.82 -1.59 -0.43
N LEU A 329 9.41 -1.18 -1.55
CA LEU A 329 9.39 0.18 -2.04
C LEU A 329 7.97 0.39 -2.59
N LEU A 330 6.99 0.45 -1.69
CA LEU A 330 5.61 0.79 -1.98
C LEU A 330 5.56 2.29 -2.26
N PHE A 331 5.87 2.66 -3.49
CA PHE A 331 5.20 3.80 -4.06
C PHE A 331 3.75 3.36 -4.31
N CYS A 332 2.78 4.11 -3.77
CA CYS A 332 1.38 4.08 -4.24
C CYS A 332 1.33 4.68 -5.67
N LEU A 333 2.01 4.02 -6.58
CA LEU A 333 1.93 4.12 -8.02
C LEU A 333 1.88 2.66 -8.44
N SER A 334 0.82 2.24 -9.11
CA SER A 334 0.66 0.88 -9.60
C SER A 334 1.91 0.48 -10.41
N PHE A 335 2.79 -0.34 -9.82
CA PHE A 335 3.93 -0.94 -10.50
C PHE A 335 3.58 -2.39 -10.80
N LEU A 336 3.45 -2.72 -12.09
CA LEU A 336 3.35 -4.09 -12.54
C LEU A 336 4.77 -4.66 -12.69
N ILE A 337 5.20 -5.52 -11.77
CA ILE A 337 6.44 -6.28 -11.91
C ILE A 337 6.06 -7.65 -12.45
N HIS A 338 6.37 -7.92 -13.72
CA HIS A 338 6.27 -9.26 -14.29
C HIS A 338 7.53 -10.05 -13.93
N PHE A 339 7.37 -11.18 -13.26
CA PHE A 339 8.42 -12.21 -13.20
C PHE A 339 8.14 -13.20 -14.34
N GLN A 340 9.09 -13.36 -15.27
CA GLN A 340 9.06 -14.42 -16.28
C GLN A 340 9.41 -15.78 -15.68
#